data_AF-A0AAW8VHD6-F1
#
_entry.id   AF-A0AAW8VHD6-F1
#
_cell.length_a   1.000
_cell.length_b   1.000
_cell.length_c   1.000
_cell.angle_alpha   90.00
_cell.angle_beta   90.00
_cell.angle_gamma   90.00
#
_symmetry.space_group_name_H-M   'P 1'
#
loop_
_entity.id
_entity.type
_entity.pdbx_description
1 polymer ?
#
loop_
_entity_poly.entity_id
_entity_poly.type
_entity_poly.pdbx_seq_one_letter_code
_entity_poly.pdbx_strand_id
1 'polypeptide(L)' 'MENFKKCSKCGRELPASEFWKNASTEDGLQTYCKECGNVYAKNRKKTPGGD' A
#
# COMPACT_ATOMS: atom_id res chain seq x y z
N MET A 1 11.42 17.89 -0.39
CA MET A 1 10.54 17.34 0.66
C MET A 1 10.28 15.88 0.33
N GLU A 2 10.69 14.98 1.20
CA GLU A 2 10.21 13.60 1.14
C GLU A 2 8.81 13.57 1.76
N ASN A 3 7.80 13.13 1.00
CA ASN A 3 6.43 13.00 1.51
C ASN A 3 6.34 11.70 2.31
N PHE A 4 6.27 11.78 3.63
CA PHE A 4 6.05 10.62 4.49
C PHE A 4 4.56 10.47 4.80
N LYS A 5 4.05 9.25 4.73
CA LYS A 5 2.68 8.90 5.08
C LYS A 5 2.71 7.83 6.17
N LYS A 6 1.82 7.95 7.14
CA LYS A 6 1.64 6.95 8.19
C LYS A 6 0.74 5.84 7.67
N CYS A 7 1.19 4.59 7.79
CA CYS A 7 0.40 3.43 7.42
C CYS A 7 -0.69 3.17 8.46
N SER A 8 -1.96 3.15 8.05
CA SER A 8 -3.10 2.87 8.95
C SER A 8 -3.15 1.41 9.43
N LYS A 9 -2.39 0.50 8.82
CA LYS A 9 -2.33 -0.93 9.20
C LYS A 9 -1.25 -1.24 10.23
N CYS A 10 -0.01 -0.80 9.99
CA CYS A 10 1.13 -1.08 10.87
C CYS A 10 1.57 0.12 11.72
N GLY A 11 1.01 1.31 11.50
CA GLY A 11 1.31 2.52 12.26
C GLY A 11 2.66 3.17 11.95
N ARG A 12 3.43 2.63 11.00
CA ARG A 12 4.77 3.12 10.63
C ARG A 12 4.68 4.34 9.72
N GLU A 13 5.57 5.30 9.91
CA GLU A 13 5.78 6.42 8.99
C GLU A 13 6.78 6.00 7.91
N LEU A 14 6.32 5.97 6.67
CA LEU A 14 7.10 5.51 5.53
C LEU A 14 6.98 6.54 4.40
N PRO A 15 7.99 6.65 3.51
CA PRO A 15 7.90 7.57 2.39
C PRO A 15 6.77 7.14 1.45
N ALA A 16 6.16 8.08 0.73
CA ALA A 16 5.08 7.86 -0.23
C ALA A 16 5.43 6.80 -1.30
N SER A 17 6.71 6.64 -1.62
CA SER A 17 7.22 5.56 -2.48
C SER A 17 6.94 4.15 -1.94
N GLU A 18 6.80 4.00 -0.62
CA GLU A 18 6.43 2.75 0.06
C GLU A 18 4.92 2.52 0.12
N PHE A 19 4.12 3.37 -0.50
CA PHE A 19 2.67 3.19 -0.64
C PHE A 19 2.34 2.82 -2.09
N TRP A 20 1.31 1.98 -2.27
CA TRP A 20 0.83 1.66 -3.61
C TRP A 20 0.08 2.85 -4.20
N LYS A 21 0.23 3.09 -5.50
CA LYS A 21 -0.58 4.08 -6.21
C LYS A 21 -2.04 3.64 -6.21
N ASN A 22 -2.93 4.53 -5.82
CA ASN A 22 -4.36 4.29 -5.83
C ASN A 22 -5.07 5.54 -6.34
N ALA A 23 -5.53 5.50 -7.59
CA ALA A 23 -6.25 6.61 -8.19
C ALA A 23 -7.62 6.88 -7.52
N SER A 24 -8.13 5.92 -6.73
CA SER A 24 -9.38 6.10 -5.98
C SER A 24 -9.23 6.94 -4.70
N THR A 25 -8.01 7.27 -4.28
CA THR A 25 -7.74 8.14 -3.12
C THR A 25 -7.32 9.53 -3.58
N GLU A 26 -7.64 10.56 -2.79
CA GLU A 26 -7.32 11.96 -3.08
C GLU A 26 -5.81 12.19 -3.33
N ASP A 27 -4.94 11.58 -2.54
CA ASP A 27 -3.47 11.66 -2.71
C ASP A 27 -2.91 10.80 -3.85
N GLY A 28 -3.75 9.99 -4.51
CA GLY A 28 -3.29 8.98 -5.46
C GLY A 28 -2.49 7.83 -4.83
N LEU A 29 -2.54 7.65 -3.50
CA LEU A 29 -1.77 6.65 -2.74
C LEU A 29 -2.63 5.91 -1.71
N GLN A 30 -2.35 4.62 -1.53
CA GLN A 30 -3.00 3.77 -0.55
C GLN A 30 -2.87 4.30 0.89
N THR A 31 -3.81 3.91 1.74
CA THR A 31 -3.81 4.23 3.19
C THR A 31 -2.85 3.33 3.97
N TYR A 32 -2.43 2.22 3.38
CA TYR A 32 -1.48 1.28 3.96
C TYR A 32 -0.25 1.10 3.06
N CYS A 33 0.88 0.79 3.70
CA CYS A 33 2.14 0.59 3.00
C CYS A 33 2.14 -0.69 2.16
N LYS A 34 3.07 -0.75 1.20
CA LYS A 34 3.27 -1.88 0.29
C LYS A 34 3.47 -3.18 1.03
N GLU A 35 4.17 -3.19 2.16
CA GLU A 35 4.32 -4.38 3.00
C GLU A 35 2.97 -4.94 3.45
N CYS A 36 2.12 -4.11 4.04
CA CYS A 36 0.79 -4.52 4.49
C CYS A 36 -0.08 -4.99 3.32
N GLY A 37 0.02 -4.30 2.18
CA GLY A 37 -0.63 -4.72 0.94
C GLY A 37 -0.12 -6.07 0.42
N ASN A 38 1.18 -6.32 0.53
CA ASN A 38 1.80 -7.58 0.12
C ASN A 38 1.39 -8.73 1.04
N VAL A 39 1.31 -8.51 2.36
CA VAL A 39 0.76 -9.50 3.30
C VAL A 39 -0.69 -9.84 2.94
N TYR A 40 -1.50 -8.82 2.65
CA TYR A 40 -2.89 -9.00 2.23
C TYR A 40 -3.00 -9.74 0.89
N ALA A 41 -2.19 -9.37 -0.10
CA ALA A 41 -2.17 -10.01 -1.42
C ALA A 41 -1.66 -11.45 -1.33
N LYS A 42 -0.63 -11.73 -0.53
CA LYS A 42 -0.11 -13.08 -0.25
C LYS A 42 -1.19 -13.97 0.36
N ASN A 43 -1.98 -13.45 1.31
CA ASN A 43 -3.10 -14.17 1.88
C ASN A 43 -4.23 -14.42 0.86
N ARG A 44 -4.34 -13.62 -0.19
CA ARG A 44 -5.29 -13.79 -1.30
C ARG A 44 -4.78 -14.67 -2.44
N LYS A 45 -3.56 -15.21 -2.42
CA LYS A 45 -3.02 -16.11 -3.44
C LYS A 45 -3.71 -17.49 -3.38
N LYS A 46 -5.00 -17.52 -3.71
CA LYS A 46 -5.77 -18.70 -4.14
C LYS A 46 -6.46 -18.47 -5.48
N THR A 47 -6.05 -17.47 -6.26
CA THR A 47 -6.45 -17.35 -7.66
C THR A 47 -5.28 -16.85 -8.51
N PRO A 48 -4.70 -17.70 -9.39
CA PRO A 48 -3.79 -17.24 -10.43
C PRO A 48 -4.62 -16.57 -11.53
N GLY A 49 -4.31 -15.32 -11.89
CA GLY A 49 -4.98 -14.65 -13.00
C GLY A 49 -4.71 -13.15 -12.96
N GLY A 50 -3.84 -12.69 -13.84
CA GLY A 50 -3.44 -11.31 -13.98
C GLY A 50 -2.25 -11.19 -14.92
N ASP A 51 -2.42 -11.70 -16.14
CA ASP A 51 -1.77 -11.21 -17.36
C ASP A 51 -2.50 -9.97 -17.90
#